data_AF-A0A2I8AA02-F1
#
_entry.id   AF-A0A2I8AA02-F1
#
_cell.length_a   1.000
_cell.length_b   1.000
_cell.length_c   1.000
_cell.angle_alpha   90.00
_cell.angle_beta   90.00
_cell.angle_gamma   90.00
#
_symmetry.space_group_name_H-M   'P 1'
#
loop_
_entity.id
_entity.type
_entity.pdbx_description
1 polymer ?
#
loop_
_entity_poly.entity_id
_entity_poly.type
_entity_poly.pdbx_seq_one_letter_code
_entity_poly.pdbx_strand_id
1 'polypeptide(L)' 'MNTHHDTILFRFTSKSLKYFLLMLFGFVIVYALSHALGALHILPALIFVLQHLFVPLGVILLCLITVTVLFESLR' A
#
# COMPACT_ATOMS: atom_id res chain seq x y z
N MET A 1 7.40 -26.32 18.54
CA MET A 1 5.94 -26.04 18.59
C MET A 1 5.75 -24.56 18.94
N ASN A 2 5.67 -23.68 17.93
CA ASN A 2 5.32 -22.25 18.11
C ASN A 2 4.82 -21.63 16.78
N THR A 3 3.97 -22.36 16.05
CA THR A 3 3.51 -22.05 14.68
C THR A 3 2.36 -21.05 14.60
N HIS A 4 1.94 -20.44 15.72
CA HIS A 4 0.78 -19.55 15.78
C HIS A 4 1.11 -18.08 15.47
N HIS A 5 2.37 -17.64 15.60
CA HIS A 5 2.75 -16.25 15.34
C HIS A 5 3.05 -15.98 13.85
N ASP A 6 3.64 -16.94 13.13
CA ASP A 6 3.96 -16.81 11.71
C ASP A 6 2.72 -16.55 10.84
N THR A 7 1.63 -17.27 11.12
CA THR A 7 0.39 -17.13 10.35
C THR A 7 -0.29 -15.79 10.61
N ILE A 8 -0.13 -15.21 11.80
CA ILE A 8 -0.74 -13.92 12.15
C ILE A 8 0.01 -12.79 11.45
N LEU A 9 1.34 -12.76 11.50
CA LEU A 9 2.17 -11.76 10.84
C LEU A 9 1.98 -11.80 9.31
N PHE A 10 2.03 -12.99 8.71
CA PHE A 10 1.78 -13.15 7.28
C PHE A 10 0.37 -12.70 6.89
N ARG A 11 -0.64 -12.98 7.71
CA ARG A 11 -2.02 -12.58 7.48
C ARG A 11 -2.23 -11.07 7.65
N PHE A 12 -1.51 -10.42 8.57
CA PHE A 12 -1.50 -8.96 8.71
C PHE A 12 -0.83 -8.29 7.51
N THR A 13 0.31 -8.82 7.05
CA THR A 13 0.99 -8.35 5.84
C THR A 13 0.11 -8.49 4.61
N SER A 14 -0.52 -9.65 4.42
CA SER A 14 -1.48 -9.89 3.34
C SER A 14 -2.70 -8.96 3.41
N LYS A 15 -3.28 -8.76 4.60
CA LYS A 15 -4.40 -7.82 4.77
C LYS A 15 -4.00 -6.40 4.43
N SER A 16 -2.87 -5.93 4.97
CA SER A 16 -2.36 -4.57 4.72
C SER A 16 -2.10 -4.35 3.24
N LEU A 17 -1.44 -5.31 2.58
CA LEU A 17 -1.18 -5.27 1.14
C LEU A 17 -2.48 -5.23 0.33
N LYS A 18 -3.50 -6.03 0.70
CA LYS A 18 -4.80 -6.00 0.05
C LYS A 18 -5.47 -4.63 0.16
N TYR A 19 -5.49 -4.03 1.35
CA TYR A 19 -6.07 -2.69 1.53
C TYR A 19 -5.27 -1.62 0.77
N PHE A 20 -3.94 -1.73 0.72
CA PHE A 20 -3.10 -0.84 -0.07
C PHE A 20 -3.39 -0.94 -1.58
N LEU A 21 -3.49 -2.14 -2.13
CA LEU A 21 -3.86 -2.37 -3.53
C LEU A 21 -5.25 -1.80 -3.84
N LEU A 22 -6.22 -1.96 -2.93
CA LEU A 22 -7.57 -1.43 -3.10
C LEU A 22 -7.57 0.10 -3.11
N MET A 23 -6.75 0.72 -2.27
CA MET A 23 -6.56 2.17 -2.25
C MET A 23 -5.91 2.67 -3.54
N LEU A 24 -4.85 2.01 -4.02
CA LEU A 24 -4.21 2.33 -5.30
C LEU A 24 -5.20 2.19 -6.47
N PHE A 25 -6.02 1.15 -6.45
CA PHE A 25 -7.03 0.92 -7.47
C PHE A 25 -8.06 2.06 -7.52
N GLY A 26 -8.55 2.49 -6.36
CA GLY A 26 -9.40 3.68 -6.27
C GLY A 26 -8.72 4.94 -6.82
N PHE A 27 -7.42 5.08 -6.55
CA PHE A 27 -6.63 6.21 -7.05
C PHE A 27 -6.50 6.21 -8.58
N VAL A 28 -6.22 5.04 -9.16
CA VAL A 28 -6.14 4.85 -10.62
C VAL A 28 -7.49 5.16 -11.28
N ILE A 29 -8.60 4.76 -10.65
CA ILE A 29 -9.94 5.09 -11.16
C ILE A 29 -10.16 6.60 -11.19
N VAL A 30 -9.87 7.32 -10.10
CA VAL A 30 -10.03 8.78 -10.05
C VAL A 30 -9.13 9.46 -11.08
N TYR A 31 -7.89 8.99 -11.23
CA TYR A 31 -6.96 9.49 -12.24
C TYR A 31 -7.48 9.29 -13.67
N ALA A 32 -7.94 8.07 -14.00
CA ALA A 32 -8.50 7.75 -15.31
C ALA A 32 -9.75 8.57 -15.61
N LEU A 33 -10.63 8.77 -14.61
CA LEU A 33 -11.83 9.60 -14.74
C LEU A 33 -11.46 11.07 -14.97
N SER A 34 -10.52 11.62 -14.19
CA SER A 34 -10.05 13.00 -14.36
C SER A 34 -9.40 13.23 -15.72
N HIS A 35 -8.64 12.25 -16.22
CA HIS A 35 -8.04 12.28 -17.55
C HIS A 35 -9.11 12.19 -18.65
N ALA A 36 -10.12 11.32 -18.50
CA ALA A 36 -11.23 11.20 -19.45
C ALA A 36 -12.10 12.46 -19.52
N LEU A 37 -12.28 13.17 -18.39
CA LEU A 37 -13.01 14.43 -18.35
C LEU A 37 -12.17 15.63 -18.83
N GLY A 38 -10.89 15.45 -19.17
CA GLY A 38 -10.00 16.54 -19.59
C GLY A 38 -9.67 17.53 -18.46
N ALA A 39 -9.94 17.16 -17.21
CA ALA A 39 -9.71 17.99 -16.03
C ALA A 39 -8.22 17.93 -15.60
N LEU A 40 -7.34 18.39 -16.48
CA LEU A 40 -5.88 18.44 -16.27
C LEU A 40 -5.47 19.34 -15.08
N HIS A 41 -6.33 20.27 -14.67
CA HIS A 41 -6.12 21.11 -13.48
C HIS A 41 -6.12 20.33 -12.17
N ILE A 42 -6.77 19.16 -12.12
CA ILE A 42 -6.80 18.31 -10.92
C ILE A 42 -5.56 17.42 -10.84
N LEU A 43 -4.86 17.22 -11.96
CA LEU A 43 -3.66 16.39 -12.04
C LEU A 43 -2.56 16.76 -11.04
N PRO A 44 -2.15 18.05 -10.88
CA PRO A 44 -1.13 18.41 -9.89
C PRO A 44 -1.59 18.19 -8.45
N ALA A 45 -2.85 18.48 -8.12
CA ALA A 45 -3.41 18.22 -6.79
C ALA A 45 -3.44 16.71 -6.50
N LEU A 46 -3.82 15.91 -7.50
CA LEU A 46 -3.86 14.46 -7.40
C LEU A 46 -2.44 13.89 -7.24
N ILE A 47 -1.45 14.36 -8.00
CA ILE A 47 -0.05 13.95 -7.84
C ILE A 47 0.46 14.31 -6.43
N PHE A 48 0.15 15.50 -5.92
CA PHE A 48 0.55 15.91 -4.57
C PHE A 48 -0.05 15.00 -3.49
N VAL A 49 -1.35 14.70 -3.59
CA VAL A 49 -2.03 13.75 -2.69
C VAL A 49 -1.42 12.37 -2.84
N LEU A 50 -1.13 11.92 -4.07
CA LEU A 50 -0.53 10.63 -4.32
C LEU A 50 0.84 10.54 -3.66
N GLN A 51 1.71 11.52 -3.83
CA GLN A 51 3.03 11.56 -3.19
C GLN A 51 2.90 11.59 -1.66
N HIS A 52 2.00 12.40 -1.13
CA HIS A 52 1.78 12.50 0.31
C HIS A 52 1.23 11.20 0.92
N LEU A 53 0.46 10.41 0.17
CA LEU A 53 -0.03 9.10 0.61
C LEU A 53 0.93 7.95 0.30
N PHE A 54 1.66 8.01 -0.80
CA PHE A 54 2.61 6.96 -1.20
C PHE A 54 3.76 6.85 -0.22
N VAL A 55 4.26 7.98 0.30
CA VAL A 55 5.36 7.99 1.27
C VAL A 55 4.99 7.21 2.54
N PRO A 56 3.92 7.54 3.29
CA PRO A 56 3.56 6.79 4.49
C PRO A 56 3.16 5.35 4.17
N LEU A 57 2.47 5.09 3.06
CA LEU A 57 2.13 3.72 2.66
C LEU A 57 3.35 2.87 2.31
N GLY A 58 4.31 3.44 1.59
CA GLY A 58 5.58 2.79 1.27
C GLY A 58 6.38 2.49 2.52
N VAL A 59 6.43 3.41 3.48
CA VAL A 59 7.08 3.19 4.79
C VAL A 59 6.39 2.07 5.58
N ILE A 60 5.06 2.05 5.62
CA ILE A 60 4.29 0.98 6.29
C ILE A 60 4.58 -0.37 5.64
N LEU A 61 4.59 -0.43 4.31
CA LEU A 61 4.90 -1.64 3.56
C LEU A 61 6.33 -2.12 3.78
N LEU A 62 7.30 -1.21 3.70
CA LEU A 62 8.71 -1.53 3.94
C LEU A 62 8.92 -2.05 5.36
N CYS A 63 8.26 -1.45 6.34
CA CYS A 63 8.29 -1.90 7.73
C CYS A 63 7.72 -3.32 7.86
N LEU A 64 6.57 -3.59 7.25
CA LEU A 64 5.95 -4.93 7.22
C LEU A 64 6.84 -5.98 6.55
N ILE A 65 7.45 -5.64 5.42
CA ILE A 65 8.38 -6.51 4.70
C ILE A 65 9.60 -6.80 5.59
N THR A 66 10.17 -5.77 6.22
CA THR A 66 11.33 -5.91 7.10
C THR A 66 11.01 -6.83 8.29
N VAL A 67 9.85 -6.66 8.92
CA VAL A 67 9.38 -7.57 9.99
C VAL A 67 9.22 -8.99 9.49
N THR A 68 8.65 -9.17 8.29
CA THR A 68 8.47 -10.49 7.68
C THR A 68 9.82 -11.16 7.39
N VAL A 69 10.77 -10.44 6.80
CA VAL A 69 12.12 -10.95 6.48
C VAL A 69 12.92 -11.26 7.74
N LEU A 70 12.86 -10.42 8.77
CA LEU A 70 13.52 -10.69 10.05
C LEU A 70 12.97 -11.95 10.72
N PHE A 71 11.66 -12.17 10.65
CA PHE A 71 11.04 -13.37 11.20
C PHE A 71 11.42 -14.63 10.43
N GLU A 72 11.41 -14.55 9.09
CA GLU A 72 11.86 -15.62 8.20
C GLU A 72 13.33 -15.96 8.46
N SER A 73 14.18 -14.96 8.68
CA SER A 73 15.61 -15.15 8.94
C SER A 73 15.94 -15.67 10.34
N LEU A 74 15.02 -15.52 11.31
CA LEU A 74 15.15 -16.08 12.66
C LEU A 74 14.72 -17.56 12.73
N ARG A 75 14.05 -18.05 11.68
CA ARG A 75 13.59 -19.44 11.55
C ARG A 75 14.65 -20.32 10.91
#